data_AF-A0A8A3PPB3-F1
#
_entry.id   AF-A0A8A3PPB3-F1
#
_cell.length_a   1.000
_cell.length_b   1.000
_cell.length_c   1.000
_cell.angle_alpha   90.00
_cell.angle_beta   90.00
_cell.angle_gamma   90.00
#
_symmetry.space_group_name_H-M   'P 1'
#
loop_
_entity.id
_entity.type
_entity.pdbx_description
1 polymer ?
#
loop_
_entity_poly.entity_id
_entity_poly.type
_entity_poly.pdbx_seq_one_letter_code
_entity_poly.pdbx_strand_id
1 'polypeptide(L)'
;MKFSSIAICLGAASVVSARVASTQDACSTAVAAIPACGTPCINTAVLNYCTSTTDYSCECADATFTALKNSATSCVIAACGLATAGQVLTAVNAVCAACA
;
A
#
# COMPACT_ATOMS: atom_id res chain seq x y z
N MET A 1 28.60 23.91 21.53
CA MET A 1 27.62 24.91 22.00
C MET A 1 27.12 25.70 20.80
N LYS A 2 25.80 25.60 20.53
CA LYS A 2 24.90 26.68 20.05
C LYS A 2 25.34 27.56 18.86
N PHE A 3 24.91 27.21 17.64
CA PHE A 3 24.52 28.17 16.58
C PHE A 3 23.39 27.54 15.76
N SER A 4 22.13 27.90 16.02
CA SER A 4 21.46 29.13 15.55
C SER A 4 20.98 28.98 14.10
N SER A 5 19.69 28.64 13.99
CA SER A 5 18.70 29.20 13.08
C SER A 5 19.24 29.77 11.77
N ILE A 6 19.20 28.97 10.71
CA ILE A 6 19.19 29.47 9.34
C ILE A 6 17.80 29.19 8.78
N ALA A 7 16.99 30.24 8.78
CA ALA A 7 15.85 30.37 7.88
C ALA A 7 16.41 30.41 6.46
N ILE A 8 16.11 29.37 5.67
CA ILE A 8 16.47 29.34 4.24
C ILE A 8 15.29 29.90 3.45
N CYS A 9 15.66 30.94 2.71
CA CYS A 9 14.89 31.79 1.82
C CYS A 9 13.95 31.04 0.86
N LEU A 10 12.82 31.69 0.57
CA LEU A 10 11.99 31.43 -0.61
C LEU A 10 12.88 31.57 -1.87
N GLY A 11 13.30 30.43 -2.41
CA GLY A 11 13.90 30.30 -3.73
C GLY A 11 13.24 29.13 -4.43
N ALA A 12 12.40 29.40 -5.42
CA ALA A 12 11.73 28.39 -6.23
C ALA A 12 12.75 27.73 -7.18
N ALA A 13 13.34 26.60 -6.77
CA ALA A 13 13.98 25.63 -7.65
C ALA A 13 14.15 24.28 -6.91
N SER A 14 13.21 23.37 -7.16
CA SER A 14 13.36 21.90 -7.15
C SER A 14 14.24 21.25 -6.07
N VAL A 15 13.70 21.06 -4.86
CA VAL A 15 14.08 19.95 -3.97
C VAL A 15 13.06 18.82 -4.08
N VAL A 16 13.00 18.20 -5.26
CA VAL A 16 12.29 16.93 -5.45
C VAL A 16 13.27 15.79 -5.11
N SER A 17 12.78 14.83 -4.33
CA SER A 17 13.27 13.44 -4.28
C SER A 17 14.52 13.08 -3.45
N ALA A 18 14.41 13.16 -2.13
CA ALA A 18 15.10 12.16 -1.29
C ALA A 18 14.20 11.49 -0.23
N ARG A 19 12.96 11.99 -0.04
CA ARG A 19 12.01 11.42 0.92
C ARG A 19 10.90 10.59 0.25
N VAL A 20 10.65 10.85 -1.03
CA VAL A 20 9.63 10.17 -1.85
C VAL A 20 10.18 8.87 -2.47
N ALA A 21 11.48 8.81 -2.76
CA ALA A 21 12.11 7.57 -3.22
C ALA A 21 11.95 6.47 -2.17
N SER A 22 12.26 6.76 -0.91
CA SER A 22 12.18 5.77 0.18
C SER A 22 10.77 5.21 0.44
N THR A 23 9.71 6.00 0.30
CA THR A 23 8.34 5.52 0.53
C THR A 23 7.77 4.80 -0.69
N GLN A 24 8.07 5.28 -1.90
CA GLN A 24 7.64 4.63 -3.13
C GLN A 24 8.37 3.29 -3.36
N ASP A 25 9.65 3.21 -3.01
CA ASP A 25 10.42 1.96 -3.04
C ASP A 25 9.91 0.97 -1.99
N ALA A 26 9.57 1.45 -0.78
CA ALA A 26 8.95 0.61 0.25
C ALA A 26 7.58 0.08 -0.18
N CYS A 27 6.76 0.93 -0.82
CA CYS A 27 5.47 0.56 -1.38
C CYS A 27 5.60 -0.51 -2.46
N SER A 28 6.50 -0.30 -3.43
CA SER A 28 6.73 -1.25 -4.53
C SER A 28 7.26 -2.59 -4.01
N THR A 29 8.12 -2.57 -2.99
CA THR A 29 8.62 -3.78 -2.32
C THR A 29 7.51 -4.54 -1.59
N ALA A 30 6.63 -3.82 -0.88
CA ALA A 30 5.50 -4.42 -0.18
C ALA A 30 4.48 -5.03 -1.16
N VAL A 31 4.18 -4.35 -2.28
CA VAL A 31 3.30 -4.86 -3.34
C VAL A 31 3.92 -6.10 -4.01
N ALA A 32 5.23 -6.11 -4.24
CA ALA A 32 5.94 -7.27 -4.78
C ALA A 32 5.98 -8.47 -3.81
N ALA A 33 5.80 -8.23 -2.51
CA ALA A 33 5.70 -9.29 -1.51
C ALA A 33 4.33 -9.97 -1.49
N ILE A 34 3.32 -9.42 -2.17
CA ILE A 34 1.99 -10.04 -2.27
C ILE A 34 2.09 -11.32 -3.11
N PRO A 35 1.64 -12.47 -2.60
CA PRO A 35 1.59 -13.72 -3.36
C PRO A 35 0.75 -13.57 -4.64
N ALA A 36 1.31 -14.02 -5.77
CA ALA A 36 0.67 -13.90 -7.09
C ALA A 36 -0.72 -14.57 -7.18
N CYS A 37 -0.98 -15.59 -6.37
CA CYS A 37 -2.28 -16.26 -6.28
C CYS A 37 -3.38 -15.35 -5.69
N GLY A 38 -3.00 -14.35 -4.89
CA GLY A 38 -3.92 -13.43 -4.20
C GLY A 38 -4.12 -12.11 -4.95
N THR A 39 -3.15 -11.70 -5.77
CA THR A 39 -3.22 -10.48 -6.59
C THR A 39 -4.51 -10.34 -7.41
N PRO A 40 -4.98 -11.35 -8.18
CA PRO A 40 -6.21 -11.20 -8.95
C PRO A 40 -7.46 -11.05 -8.07
N CYS A 41 -7.47 -11.70 -6.90
CA CYS A 41 -8.55 -11.58 -5.93
C CYS A 41 -8.61 -10.18 -5.31
N ILE A 42 -7.45 -9.64 -4.93
CA ILE A 42 -7.33 -8.28 -4.39
C ILE A 42 -7.76 -7.29 -5.45
N ASN A 43 -7.18 -7.31 -6.65
CA ASN A 43 -7.51 -6.36 -7.72
C ASN A 43 -9.01 -6.35 -8.05
N THR A 44 -9.64 -7.52 -8.11
CA THR A 44 -11.09 -7.62 -8.33
C THR A 44 -11.87 -7.00 -7.18
N ALA A 45 -11.48 -7.26 -5.93
CA ALA A 45 -12.14 -6.69 -4.76
C ALA A 45 -11.96 -5.16 -4.73
N VAL A 46 -10.76 -4.65 -5.01
CA VAL A 46 -10.46 -3.21 -5.08
C VAL A 46 -11.37 -2.50 -6.06
N LEU A 47 -11.51 -3.01 -7.29
CA LEU A 47 -12.32 -2.37 -8.33
C LEU A 47 -13.82 -2.29 -7.99
N ASN A 48 -14.28 -3.01 -6.96
CA ASN A 48 -15.66 -2.87 -6.46
C ASN A 48 -15.83 -1.69 -5.49
N TYR A 49 -14.76 -1.18 -4.90
CA TYR A 49 -14.80 -0.12 -3.87
C TYR A 49 -14.04 1.15 -4.26
N CYS A 50 -12.98 1.01 -5.06
CA CYS A 50 -12.05 2.05 -5.44
C CYS A 50 -12.01 2.26 -6.95
N THR A 51 -11.46 3.40 -7.36
CA THR A 51 -11.41 3.80 -8.78
C THR A 51 -10.30 3.10 -9.56
N SER A 52 -9.25 2.66 -8.88
CA SER A 52 -8.08 2.01 -9.45
C SER A 52 -7.49 0.98 -8.47
N THR A 53 -6.77 -0.01 -9.01
CA THR A 53 -5.98 -1.02 -8.25
C THR A 53 -4.68 -0.48 -7.65
N THR A 54 -4.44 0.82 -7.84
CA THR A 54 -3.30 1.55 -7.29
C THR A 54 -3.75 2.69 -6.39
N ASP A 55 -5.04 2.74 -6.05
CA ASP A 55 -5.63 3.76 -5.19
C ASP A 55 -5.45 3.33 -3.72
N TYR A 56 -4.20 3.26 -3.29
CA TYR A 56 -3.83 2.72 -1.97
C TYR A 56 -4.49 3.49 -0.83
N SER A 57 -4.69 4.81 -0.98
CA SER A 57 -5.44 5.61 0.00
C SER A 57 -6.90 5.16 0.14
N CYS A 58 -7.53 4.72 -0.95
CA CYS A 58 -8.88 4.13 -0.92
C CYS A 58 -8.86 2.69 -0.38
N GLU A 59 -7.95 1.84 -0.88
CA GLU A 59 -7.84 0.43 -0.47
C GLU A 59 -7.58 0.29 1.04
N CYS A 60 -6.79 1.20 1.60
CA CYS A 60 -6.32 1.18 2.98
C CYS A 60 -7.16 2.04 3.93
N ALA A 61 -8.21 2.71 3.44
CA ALA A 61 -9.18 3.34 4.31
C ALA A 61 -9.86 2.27 5.18
N ASP A 62 -9.96 2.46 6.50
CA ASP A 62 -10.41 1.43 7.46
C ASP A 62 -11.68 0.67 7.05
N ALA A 63 -12.69 1.41 6.57
CA ALA A 63 -13.96 0.86 6.11
C ALA A 63 -13.80 0.02 4.83
N THR A 64 -13.07 0.55 3.85
CA THR A 64 -12.80 -0.12 2.58
C THR A 64 -11.94 -1.35 2.78
N PHE A 65 -10.85 -1.23 3.54
CA PHE A 65 -9.93 -2.33 3.84
C PHE A 65 -10.67 -3.50 4.48
N THR A 66 -11.57 -3.24 5.42
CA THR A 66 -12.38 -4.28 6.05
C THR A 66 -13.32 -4.96 5.05
N ALA A 67 -14.02 -4.19 4.22
CA ALA A 67 -14.92 -4.73 3.20
C ALA A 67 -14.15 -5.55 2.14
N LEU A 68 -13.02 -5.02 1.68
CA LEU A 68 -12.14 -5.61 0.69
C LEU A 68 -11.51 -6.90 1.21
N LYS A 69 -11.00 -6.91 2.44
CA LYS A 69 -10.54 -8.12 3.12
C LYS A 69 -11.62 -9.18 3.13
N ASN A 70 -12.84 -8.86 3.58
CA ASN A 70 -13.93 -9.83 3.64
C ASN A 70 -14.32 -10.37 2.25
N SER A 71 -14.35 -9.52 1.23
CA SER A 71 -14.66 -9.89 -0.16
C SER A 71 -13.54 -10.75 -0.78
N ALA A 72 -12.28 -10.37 -0.59
CA ALA A 72 -11.13 -11.07 -1.14
C ALA A 72 -10.82 -12.38 -0.40
N THR A 73 -11.14 -12.50 0.90
CA THR A 73 -10.78 -13.67 1.72
C THR A 73 -11.26 -14.99 1.10
N SER A 74 -12.51 -15.06 0.64
CA SER A 74 -13.05 -16.27 0.00
C SER A 74 -12.29 -16.66 -1.26
N CYS A 75 -12.00 -15.67 -2.12
CA CYS A 75 -11.23 -15.87 -3.35
C CYS A 75 -9.78 -16.28 -3.06
N VAL A 76 -9.11 -15.60 -2.11
CA VAL A 76 -7.73 -15.89 -1.72
C VAL A 76 -7.61 -17.28 -1.12
N ILE A 77 -8.56 -17.71 -0.29
CA ILE A 77 -8.57 -19.07 0.25
C ILE A 77 -8.73 -20.10 -0.87
N ALA A 78 -9.64 -19.86 -1.82
CA ALA A 78 -9.86 -20.76 -2.95
C ALA A 78 -8.65 -20.84 -3.90
N ALA A 79 -7.94 -19.73 -4.14
CA ALA A 79 -6.82 -19.64 -5.08
C ALA A 79 -5.45 -19.97 -4.46
N CYS A 80 -5.22 -19.56 -3.22
CA CYS A 80 -3.92 -19.67 -2.53
C CYS A 80 -3.89 -20.71 -1.40
N GLY A 81 -5.05 -21.15 -0.91
CA GLY A 81 -5.19 -21.94 0.31
C GLY A 81 -5.15 -21.09 1.60
N LEU A 82 -5.66 -21.67 2.69
CA LEU A 82 -5.77 -21.02 4.00
C LEU A 82 -4.41 -20.57 4.57
N ALA A 83 -3.35 -21.36 4.37
CA ALA A 83 -2.02 -21.03 4.89
C ALA A 83 -1.46 -19.75 4.25
N THR A 84 -1.61 -19.62 2.94
CA THR A 84 -1.12 -18.48 2.17
C THR A 84 -2.02 -17.24 2.33
N ALA A 85 -3.31 -17.43 2.61
CA ALA A 85 -4.24 -16.32 2.82
C ALA A 85 -3.81 -15.37 3.96
N GLY A 86 -3.23 -15.93 5.04
CA GLY A 86 -2.63 -15.13 6.10
C GLY A 86 -1.44 -14.29 5.63
N GLN A 87 -0.58 -14.86 4.78
CA GLN A 87 0.58 -14.15 4.21
C GLN A 87 0.13 -13.01 3.29
N VAL A 88 -0.91 -13.24 2.48
CA VAL A 88 -1.53 -12.20 1.65
C VAL A 88 -2.03 -11.05 2.52
N LEU A 89 -2.75 -11.33 3.60
CA LEU A 89 -3.26 -10.30 4.51
C LEU A 89 -2.12 -9.48 5.16
N THR A 90 -1.07 -10.14 5.63
CA THR A 90 0.10 -9.45 6.18
C THR A 90 0.79 -8.56 5.14
N ALA A 91 0.95 -9.05 3.92
CA ALA A 91 1.55 -8.28 2.83
C ALA A 91 0.72 -7.04 2.48
N VAL A 92 -0.60 -7.17 2.33
CA VAL A 92 -1.48 -6.02 2.03
C VAL A 92 -1.49 -5.01 3.20
N ASN A 93 -1.43 -5.47 4.45
CA ASN A 93 -1.29 -4.56 5.58
C ASN A 93 0.05 -3.79 5.56
N ALA A 94 1.13 -4.43 5.12
CA ALA A 94 2.41 -3.76 4.91
C ALA A 94 2.37 -2.75 3.76
N VAL A 95 1.63 -3.05 2.68
CA VAL A 95 1.33 -2.09 1.60
C VAL A 95 0.60 -0.88 2.17
N CYS A 96 -0.45 -1.08 2.96
CA CYS A 96 -1.16 0.03 3.60
C CYS A 96 -0.30 0.87 4.53
N ALA A 97 0.62 0.25 5.27
CA ALA A 97 1.55 0.99 6.12
C ALA A 97 2.61 1.77 5.31
N ALA A 98 2.92 1.36 4.07
CA ALA A 98 3.97 1.94 3.24
C ALA A 98 3.46 2.90 2.15
N CYS A 99 2.22 2.70 1.67
CA CYS A 99 1.65 3.35 0.50
C CYS A 99 0.48 4.31 0.80
N ALA A 100 -0.18 4.18 1.96
CA ALA A 100 -1.37 4.96 2.31
C ALA A 100 -1.05 6.30 2.97
#